data_AF-A0A850LVX6-F1
#
_entry.id   AF-A0A850LVX6-F1
#
_cell.length_a   1.000
_cell.length_b   1.000
_cell.length_c   1.000
_cell.angle_alpha   90.00
_cell.angle_beta   90.00
_cell.angle_gamma   90.00
#
_symmetry.space_group_name_H-M   'P 1'
#
loop_
_entity.id
_entity.type
_entity.pdbx_description
1 polymer ?
#
loop_
_entity_poly.entity_id
_entity_poly.type
_entity_poly.pdbx_seq_one_letter_code
_entity_poly.pdbx_strand_id
1 'polypeptide(L)'
;MKKKNIVTCFLEHNHKILILKGSEKVSTYQGRWAGVSGYIEGDEDSDKRALKEITVETGLSEKDLIFVRKGIPLTIKNGEFQRIVHPYLFRIENPELIKIEREHIEIKWIDYAELSKYQTVPGLKKAFFRVYLSLEIEKRLDEIKNDRGHRADFLSMLAVETLKYAAKISEKNTFDDFFEEIRSVGWHLIDIRPGTASISFVVSEILYKFFNERKKRDRKKFSKESFIKFVEEYIELEKNSLNSLTEFASRVVKDNSKWLTHSYSSTVIEVIKKLKDRNIEIYATESRPLFEGRKTAEILSDYVKVTIITDAKAGYIAKEVDGIIVGADSILQDGSLVNKMGTSLIALAAKEARVPFYTICNTRKFYLKSEYSKIEPEEKDSNEVYEIGDRKVSVKNTYFDITPSFYISGIITEKGIFSASDISKEIKIKEKYLSIFK
;
A
#
# COMPACT_ATOMS: atom_id res chain seq x y z
N MET A 1 -0.46 34.40 -5.73
CA MET A 1 -0.22 34.15 -4.28
C MET A 1 1.15 33.53 -4.10
N LYS A 2 2.02 34.10 -3.27
CA LYS A 2 3.31 33.46 -2.93
C LYS A 2 3.04 32.24 -2.04
N LYS A 3 3.28 31.04 -2.56
CA LYS A 3 3.20 29.79 -1.80
C LYS A 3 4.50 29.59 -1.03
N LYS A 4 4.41 29.28 0.27
CA LYS A 4 5.57 28.87 1.08
C LYS A 4 5.31 27.50 1.67
N ASN A 5 6.31 26.63 1.62
CA ASN A 5 6.30 25.35 2.32
C ASN A 5 6.87 25.55 3.73
N ILE A 6 6.28 24.87 4.71
CA ILE A 6 6.70 24.93 6.11
C ILE A 6 6.61 23.53 6.69
N VAL A 7 7.61 23.12 7.47
CA VAL A 7 7.53 21.91 8.31
C VAL A 7 6.93 22.30 9.66
N THR A 8 6.09 21.45 10.24
CA THR A 8 5.63 21.60 11.63
C THR A 8 5.78 20.26 12.33
N CYS A 9 6.72 20.20 13.25
CA CYS A 9 7.06 19.02 14.02
C CYS A 9 6.38 19.08 15.40
N PHE A 10 5.75 17.97 15.75
CA PHE A 10 5.21 17.72 17.07
C PHE A 10 6.12 16.74 17.79
N LEU A 11 6.53 17.10 19.01
CA LEU A 11 7.27 16.21 19.89
C LEU A 11 6.30 15.60 20.90
N GLU A 12 6.30 14.28 21.01
CA GLU A 12 5.48 13.50 21.93
C GLU A 12 6.33 12.91 23.05
N HIS A 13 5.84 13.00 24.28
CA HIS A 13 6.37 12.29 25.44
C HIS A 13 5.21 11.92 26.38
N ASN A 14 5.09 10.64 26.75
CA ASN A 14 4.01 10.13 27.62
C ASN A 14 2.61 10.61 27.21
N HIS A 15 2.28 10.49 25.92
CA HIS A 15 1.01 10.92 25.31
C HIS A 15 0.69 12.43 25.40
N LYS A 16 1.65 13.25 25.83
CA LYS A 16 1.58 14.70 25.79
C LYS A 16 2.37 15.23 24.61
N ILE A 17 1.92 16.36 24.08
CA ILE A 17 2.61 17.06 23.00
C ILE A 17 3.26 18.34 23.51
N LEU A 18 4.44 18.62 22.97
CA LEU A 18 5.12 19.90 23.19
C LEU A 18 4.46 20.98 22.34
N ILE A 19 4.13 22.09 22.98
CA ILE A 19 3.83 23.36 22.31
C ILE A 19 4.79 24.44 22.81
N LEU A 20 5.20 25.32 21.90
CA LEU A 20 6.11 26.43 22.18
C LEU A 20 5.39 27.75 21.94
N LYS A 21 5.60 28.73 22.82
CA LYS A 21 5.05 30.08 22.69
C LYS A 21 6.08 31.00 22.06
N GLY A 22 5.75 31.54 20.89
CA GLY A 22 6.64 32.46 20.16
C GLY A 22 6.90 33.75 20.94
N SER A 23 8.16 34.18 20.97
CA SER A 23 8.63 35.47 21.49
C SER A 23 8.27 36.61 20.53
N GLU A 24 8.68 37.84 20.84
CA GLU A 24 8.62 38.96 19.88
C GLU A 24 9.63 38.81 18.72
N LYS A 25 10.62 37.92 18.82
CA LYS A 25 11.65 37.71 17.80
C LYS A 25 11.21 36.82 16.65
N VAL A 26 10.11 36.09 16.79
CA VAL A 26 9.59 35.27 15.69
C VAL A 26 9.04 36.16 14.58
N SER A 27 9.34 35.80 13.34
CA SER A 27 8.96 36.58 12.16
C SER A 27 7.44 36.66 11.92
N THR A 28 6.67 35.71 12.45
CA THR A 28 5.19 35.66 12.29
C THR A 28 4.49 35.09 13.52
N TYR A 29 3.29 35.59 13.83
CA TYR A 29 2.42 35.11 14.92
C TYR A 29 3.05 35.16 16.33
N GLN A 30 3.73 36.27 16.65
CA GLN A 30 4.28 36.56 17.98
C GLN A 30 3.25 36.30 19.09
N GLY A 31 3.70 35.70 20.20
CA GLY A 31 2.86 35.38 21.37
C GLY A 31 1.92 34.19 21.20
N ARG A 32 1.84 33.57 20.00
CA ARG A 32 1.00 32.39 19.76
C ARG A 32 1.75 31.08 20.01
N TRP A 33 0.98 30.03 20.29
CA TRP A 33 1.47 28.67 20.48
C TRP A 33 1.62 27.93 19.14
N ALA A 34 2.72 27.23 18.96
CA ALA A 34 3.06 26.44 17.77
C ALA A 34 3.70 25.10 18.16
N GLY A 35 3.84 24.21 17.19
CA GLY A 35 4.86 23.15 17.23
C GLY A 35 6.16 23.69 16.61
N VAL A 36 7.24 22.91 16.69
CA VAL A 36 8.53 23.29 16.11
C VAL A 36 8.39 23.47 14.60
N SER A 37 8.64 24.67 14.06
CA SER A 37 8.22 24.98 12.69
C SER A 37 9.19 25.88 11.94
N GLY A 38 9.50 25.51 10.69
CA GLY A 38 10.36 26.31 9.84
C GLY A 38 10.07 26.21 8.35
N TYR A 39 10.44 27.26 7.62
CA TYR A 39 10.17 27.37 6.18
C TYR A 39 11.12 26.48 5.38
N ILE A 40 10.59 25.69 4.45
CA ILE A 40 11.45 24.96 3.51
C ILE A 40 12.03 25.96 2.50
N GLU A 41 13.35 26.01 2.38
CA GLU A 41 14.07 26.95 1.52
C GLU A 41 14.46 26.28 0.19
N GLY A 42 14.09 26.89 -0.95
CA GLY A 42 14.39 26.33 -2.27
C GLY A 42 13.81 24.92 -2.45
N ASP A 43 14.66 23.99 -2.88
CA ASP A 43 14.34 22.57 -3.07
C ASP A 43 14.84 21.69 -1.91
N GLU A 44 15.02 22.27 -0.72
CA GLU A 44 15.43 21.53 0.48
C GLU A 44 14.46 20.38 0.80
N ASP A 45 15.03 19.23 1.16
CA ASP A 45 14.26 18.07 1.57
C ASP A 45 13.51 18.35 2.89
N SER A 46 12.22 18.01 2.90
CA SER A 46 11.34 18.31 4.02
C SER A 46 11.70 17.54 5.29
N ASP A 47 12.29 16.35 5.16
CA ASP A 47 12.61 15.49 6.30
C ASP A 47 13.88 16.03 6.97
N LYS A 48 14.89 16.43 6.17
CA LYS A 48 16.07 17.15 6.65
C LYS A 48 15.69 18.47 7.33
N ARG A 49 14.76 19.23 6.73
CA ARG A 49 14.31 20.50 7.33
C ARG A 49 13.61 20.27 8.67
N ALA A 50 12.77 19.23 8.78
CA ALA A 50 12.10 18.88 10.04
C ALA A 50 13.11 18.63 11.19
N LEU A 51 14.13 17.79 10.94
CA LEU A 51 15.17 17.50 11.93
C LEU A 51 15.97 18.75 12.30
N LYS A 52 16.34 19.57 11.31
CA LYS A 52 17.07 20.82 11.53
C LYS A 52 16.31 21.77 12.44
N GLU A 53 15.02 21.98 12.20
CA GLU A 53 14.21 22.89 13.04
C GLU A 53 14.06 22.35 14.47
N ILE A 54 13.92 21.04 14.66
CA ILE A 54 13.93 20.43 16.00
C ILE A 54 15.25 20.74 16.71
N THR A 55 16.39 20.54 16.06
CA THR A 55 17.69 20.84 16.65
C THR A 55 17.86 22.32 16.98
N VAL A 56 17.44 23.22 16.09
CA VAL A 56 17.57 24.66 16.30
C VAL A 56 16.69 25.15 17.44
N GLU A 57 15.41 24.75 17.46
CA GLU A 57 14.45 25.30 18.44
C GLU A 57 14.52 24.64 19.81
N THR A 58 14.98 23.38 19.88
CA THR A 58 14.94 22.58 21.12
C THR A 58 16.31 22.07 21.59
N GLY A 59 17.35 22.20 20.77
CA GLY A 59 18.68 21.65 21.07
C GLY A 59 18.79 20.12 20.97
N LEU A 60 17.70 19.42 20.65
CA LEU A 60 17.69 17.96 20.49
C LEU A 60 18.41 17.55 19.19
N SER A 61 19.21 16.51 19.27
CA SER A 61 19.86 15.90 18.11
C SER A 61 19.07 14.69 17.61
N GLU A 62 19.40 14.19 16.41
CA GLU A 62 18.67 13.08 15.79
C GLU A 62 18.65 11.80 16.64
N LYS A 63 19.72 11.54 17.41
CA LYS A 63 19.78 10.40 18.35
C LYS A 63 18.80 10.49 19.52
N ASP A 64 18.27 11.69 19.80
CA ASP A 64 17.32 11.93 20.89
C ASP A 64 15.86 11.77 20.40
N LEU A 65 15.67 11.50 19.10
CA LEU A 65 14.39 11.47 18.42
C LEU A 65 14.07 10.08 17.88
N ILE A 66 12.85 9.62 18.13
CA ILE A 66 12.27 8.46 17.46
C ILE A 66 11.26 9.00 16.45
N PHE A 67 11.57 8.91 15.16
CA PHE A 67 10.60 9.26 14.13
C PHE A 67 9.37 8.35 14.21
N VAL A 68 8.19 8.94 14.37
CA VAL A 68 6.93 8.19 14.44
C VAL A 68 6.26 8.17 13.07
N ARG A 69 5.95 9.34 12.50
CA ARG A 69 5.26 9.44 11.21
C ARG A 69 5.27 10.84 10.59
N LYS A 70 4.96 10.90 9.30
CA LYS A 70 4.70 12.12 8.52
C LYS A 70 3.24 12.14 8.07
N GLY A 71 2.56 13.28 8.25
CA GLY A 71 1.15 13.42 7.88
C GLY A 71 0.95 13.98 6.47
N ILE A 72 -0.26 13.84 5.96
CA ILE A 72 -0.66 14.46 4.68
C ILE A 72 -0.41 15.99 4.75
N PRO A 73 0.31 16.60 3.80
CA PRO A 73 0.47 18.04 3.76
C PRO A 73 -0.88 18.77 3.68
N LEU A 74 -1.01 19.89 4.38
CA LEU A 74 -2.25 20.69 4.40
C LEU A 74 -2.00 22.14 3.99
N THR A 75 -2.92 22.66 3.18
CA THR A 75 -2.90 24.07 2.78
C THR A 75 -3.63 24.93 3.81
N ILE A 76 -2.95 25.97 4.30
CA ILE A 76 -3.50 27.00 5.17
C ILE A 76 -3.49 28.33 4.42
N LYS A 77 -4.66 28.94 4.27
CA LYS A 77 -4.83 30.26 3.65
C LYS A 77 -4.99 31.32 4.73
N ASN A 78 -4.25 32.42 4.61
CA ASN A 78 -4.39 33.59 5.48
C ASN A 78 -4.24 34.86 4.63
N GLY A 79 -5.36 35.48 4.25
CA GLY A 79 -5.38 36.60 3.30
C GLY A 79 -4.74 36.20 1.95
N GLU A 80 -3.75 36.97 1.51
CA GLU A 80 -3.02 36.74 0.25
C GLU A 80 -1.94 35.64 0.31
N PHE A 81 -1.66 35.11 1.50
CA PHE A 81 -0.62 34.11 1.71
C PHE A 81 -1.20 32.69 1.78
N GLN A 82 -0.54 31.77 1.09
CA GLN A 82 -0.83 30.34 1.14
C GLN A 82 0.39 29.61 1.70
N ARG A 83 0.21 28.91 2.82
CA ARG A 83 1.24 28.01 3.40
C ARG A 83 0.85 26.56 3.17
N ILE A 84 1.81 25.74 2.76
CA ILE A 84 1.68 24.28 2.70
C ILE A 84 2.45 23.73 3.89
N VAL A 85 1.73 23.24 4.90
CA VAL A 85 2.30 22.67 6.11
C VAL A 85 2.56 21.19 5.88
N HIS A 86 3.79 20.75 6.20
CA HIS A 86 4.23 19.36 6.20
C HIS A 86 4.37 18.91 7.67
N PRO A 87 3.38 18.19 8.21
CA PRO A 87 3.36 17.83 9.62
C PRO A 87 4.16 16.57 9.92
N TYR A 88 4.92 16.58 11.02
CA TYR A 88 5.71 15.44 11.51
C TYR A 88 5.41 15.15 12.98
N LEU A 89 5.50 13.89 13.36
CA LEU A 89 5.47 13.46 14.76
C LEU A 89 6.76 12.71 15.09
N PHE A 90 7.42 13.15 16.14
CA PHE A 90 8.57 12.49 16.75
C PHE A 90 8.25 12.20 18.20
N ARG A 91 8.75 11.07 18.70
CA ARG A 91 8.70 10.71 20.11
C ARG A 91 10.07 10.96 20.73
N ILE A 92 10.07 11.44 21.97
CA ILE A 92 11.30 11.65 22.74
C ILE A 92 11.19 10.95 24.10
N GLU A 93 12.29 10.37 24.55
CA GLU A 93 12.35 9.69 25.85
C GLU A 93 12.74 10.63 26.99
N ASN A 94 13.58 11.64 26.69
CA ASN A 94 14.25 12.50 27.65
C ASN A 94 13.87 13.98 27.43
N PRO A 95 12.66 14.42 27.83
CA PRO A 95 12.17 15.78 27.58
C PRO A 95 12.99 16.88 28.30
N GLU A 96 13.74 16.53 29.34
CA GLU A 96 14.63 17.42 30.09
C GLU A 96 15.85 17.90 29.29
N LEU A 97 16.16 17.25 28.16
CA LEU A 97 17.23 17.68 27.25
C LEU A 97 16.84 18.93 26.45
N ILE A 98 15.56 19.29 26.41
CA ILE A 98 15.06 20.44 25.65
C ILE A 98 15.63 21.74 26.23
N LYS A 99 16.29 22.49 25.35
CA LYS A 99 16.78 23.85 25.59
C LYS A 99 16.17 24.75 24.55
N ILE A 100 15.25 25.63 24.99
CA ILE A 100 14.58 26.54 24.07
C ILE A 100 15.50 27.66 23.58
N GLU A 101 15.42 27.95 22.29
CA GLU A 101 16.06 29.10 21.67
C GLU A 101 15.35 30.42 22.06
N ARG A 102 16.02 31.57 21.87
CA ARG A 102 15.49 32.92 22.07
C ARG A 102 14.19 33.22 21.33
N GLU A 103 13.87 32.48 20.27
CA GLU A 103 12.62 32.58 19.53
C GLU A 103 11.40 32.17 20.36
N HIS A 104 11.56 31.41 21.45
CA HIS A 104 10.46 30.96 22.31
C HIS A 104 10.62 31.43 23.75
N ILE A 105 9.50 31.82 24.37
CA ILE A 105 9.48 32.32 25.76
C ILE A 105 8.94 31.31 26.77
N GLU A 106 8.20 30.30 26.30
CA GLU A 106 7.48 29.36 27.16
C GLU A 106 7.27 28.04 26.41
N ILE A 107 7.37 26.92 27.13
CA ILE A 107 6.99 25.60 26.63
C ILE A 107 5.96 24.95 27.54
N LYS A 108 5.08 24.14 26.95
CA LYS A 108 4.15 23.29 27.70
C LYS A 108 4.05 21.91 27.07
N TRP A 109 3.97 20.92 27.95
CA TRP A 109 3.54 19.56 27.63
C TRP A 109 2.06 19.45 27.95
N ILE A 110 1.23 19.32 26.92
CA ILE A 110 -0.21 19.31 27.06
C ILE A 110 -0.80 18.00 26.54
N ASP A 111 -1.94 17.61 27.11
CA ASP A 111 -2.80 16.65 26.41
C ASP A 111 -3.37 17.33 25.16
N TYR A 112 -3.45 16.59 24.05
CA TYR A 112 -3.98 17.12 22.80
C TYR A 112 -5.39 17.71 22.95
N ALA A 113 -6.25 17.13 23.79
CA ALA A 113 -7.61 17.63 24.03
C ALA A 113 -7.61 19.07 24.56
N GLU A 114 -6.50 19.52 25.16
CA GLU A 114 -6.33 20.88 25.68
C GLU A 114 -5.91 21.91 24.65
N LEU A 115 -5.53 21.50 23.43
CA LEU A 115 -4.99 22.41 22.42
C LEU A 115 -5.95 23.57 22.08
N SER A 116 -7.27 23.36 22.22
CA SER A 116 -8.30 24.39 22.05
C SER A 116 -8.28 25.49 23.11
N LYS A 117 -7.66 25.25 24.28
CA LYS A 117 -7.51 26.23 25.37
C LYS A 117 -6.41 27.27 25.06
N TYR A 118 -5.60 27.05 24.03
CA TYR A 118 -4.45 27.89 23.69
C TYR A 118 -4.69 28.70 22.41
N GLN A 119 -4.24 29.95 22.39
CA GLN A 119 -4.20 30.75 21.16
C GLN A 119 -3.05 30.29 20.27
N THR A 120 -3.38 29.47 19.26
CA THR A 120 -2.39 28.82 18.40
C THR A 120 -2.18 29.54 17.07
N VAL A 121 -1.06 29.22 16.40
CA VAL A 121 -0.86 29.59 15.00
C VAL A 121 -1.97 28.97 14.13
N PRO A 122 -2.39 29.66 13.05
CA PRO A 122 -3.49 29.17 12.21
C PRO A 122 -3.26 27.73 11.75
N GLY A 123 -4.25 26.88 11.98
CA GLY A 123 -4.29 25.48 11.53
C GLY A 123 -3.37 24.51 12.26
N LEU A 124 -2.74 24.88 13.39
CA LEU A 124 -1.92 23.96 14.20
C LEU A 124 -2.69 22.68 14.58
N LYS A 125 -3.92 22.82 15.06
CA LYS A 125 -4.81 21.68 15.38
C LYS A 125 -5.03 20.77 14.18
N LYS A 126 -5.23 21.35 12.99
CA LYS A 126 -5.42 20.59 11.74
C LYS A 126 -4.13 19.88 11.33
N ALA A 127 -2.98 20.52 11.52
CA ALA A 127 -1.67 19.93 11.25
C ALA A 127 -1.39 18.74 12.17
N PHE A 128 -1.68 18.89 13.47
CA PHE A 128 -1.54 17.81 14.44
C PHE A 128 -2.43 16.60 14.11
N PHE A 129 -3.70 16.85 13.75
CA PHE A 129 -4.61 15.78 13.31
C PHE A 129 -4.11 14.96 12.10
N ARG A 130 -3.15 15.48 11.32
CA ARG A 130 -2.54 14.70 10.22
C ARG A 130 -1.53 13.67 10.70
N VAL A 131 -1.03 13.80 11.92
CA VAL A 131 -0.03 12.90 12.52
C VAL A 131 -0.51 12.21 13.79
N TYR A 132 -1.66 12.61 14.33
CA TYR A 132 -2.28 11.98 15.48
C TYR A 132 -3.15 10.79 15.07
N LEU A 133 -2.99 9.68 15.78
CA LEU A 133 -3.84 8.47 15.70
C LEU A 133 -4.16 7.99 17.12
N SER A 134 -5.31 7.34 17.31
CA SER A 134 -5.58 6.68 18.59
C SER A 134 -4.67 5.47 18.77
N LEU A 135 -4.39 5.09 20.03
CA LEU A 135 -3.52 3.96 20.37
C LEU A 135 -4.00 2.65 19.71
N GLU A 136 -5.30 2.44 19.61
CA GLU A 136 -5.90 1.27 18.95
C GLU A 136 -5.62 1.23 17.45
N ILE A 137 -5.60 2.40 16.80
CA ILE A 137 -5.23 2.50 15.38
C ILE A 137 -3.72 2.31 15.21
N GLU A 138 -2.90 2.89 16.08
CA GLU A 138 -1.45 2.68 16.05
C GLU A 138 -1.08 1.20 16.14
N LYS A 139 -1.69 0.45 17.06
CA LYS A 139 -1.46 -1.00 17.20
C LYS A 139 -1.78 -1.78 15.92
N ARG A 140 -2.90 -1.48 15.27
CA ARG A 140 -3.29 -2.13 13.99
C ARG A 140 -2.33 -1.78 12.86
N LEU A 141 -1.84 -0.55 12.83
CA LEU A 141 -0.81 -0.15 11.87
C LEU A 141 0.47 -0.96 12.13
N ASP A 142 0.93 -1.06 13.38
CA ASP A 142 2.12 -1.82 13.72
C ASP A 142 1.99 -3.32 13.39
N GLU A 143 0.80 -3.91 13.55
CA GLU A 143 0.50 -5.27 13.08
C GLU A 143 0.77 -5.40 11.57
N ILE A 144 0.21 -4.50 10.74
CA ILE A 144 0.41 -4.51 9.29
C ILE A 144 1.89 -4.27 8.93
N LYS A 145 2.53 -3.33 9.61
CA LYS A 145 3.94 -2.94 9.40
C LYS A 145 4.89 -4.10 9.65
N ASN A 146 4.66 -4.86 10.72
CA ASN A 146 5.58 -5.90 11.20
C ASN A 146 5.23 -7.30 10.69
N ASP A 147 4.09 -7.49 10.03
CA ASP A 147 3.73 -8.77 9.45
C ASP A 147 4.74 -9.21 8.36
N ARG A 148 5.36 -10.37 8.53
CA ARG A 148 6.24 -10.99 7.53
C ARG A 148 5.72 -12.35 7.05
N GLY A 149 4.63 -12.84 7.62
CA GLY A 149 4.09 -14.18 7.36
C GLY A 149 2.99 -14.19 6.31
N HIS A 150 2.27 -13.07 6.14
CA HIS A 150 1.13 -13.00 5.24
C HIS A 150 1.45 -12.30 3.91
N ARG A 151 0.71 -12.69 2.87
CA ARG A 151 0.81 -12.10 1.52
C ARG A 151 0.16 -10.71 1.47
N ALA A 152 0.54 -9.92 0.46
CA ALA A 152 0.01 -8.58 0.18
C ALA A 152 -1.53 -8.52 0.11
N ASP A 153 -2.17 -9.60 -0.34
CA ASP A 153 -3.62 -9.75 -0.40
C ASP A 153 -4.27 -9.72 0.99
N PHE A 154 -3.72 -10.45 1.97
CA PHE A 154 -4.20 -10.45 3.35
C PHE A 154 -3.98 -9.07 4.01
N LEU A 155 -2.78 -8.50 3.84
CA LEU A 155 -2.45 -7.19 4.41
C LEU A 155 -3.34 -6.07 3.86
N SER A 156 -3.72 -6.15 2.58
CA SER A 156 -4.68 -5.20 1.99
C SER A 156 -6.05 -5.28 2.67
N MET A 157 -6.54 -6.48 2.98
CA MET A 157 -7.81 -6.63 3.70
C MET A 157 -7.71 -6.22 5.17
N LEU A 158 -6.55 -6.42 5.81
CA LEU A 158 -6.31 -5.90 7.16
C LEU A 158 -6.31 -4.36 7.20
N ALA A 159 -5.80 -3.71 6.15
CA ALA A 159 -5.90 -2.26 6.00
C ALA A 159 -7.36 -1.79 5.82
N VAL A 160 -8.17 -2.52 5.03
CA VAL A 160 -9.61 -2.25 4.88
C VAL A 160 -10.36 -2.40 6.21
N GLU A 161 -10.09 -3.47 6.96
CA GLU A 161 -10.64 -3.68 8.31
C GLU A 161 -10.19 -2.59 9.28
N THR A 162 -8.97 -2.08 9.14
CA THR A 162 -8.47 -0.95 9.94
C THR A 162 -9.23 0.34 9.65
N LEU A 163 -9.55 0.64 8.38
CA LEU A 163 -10.43 1.77 8.03
C LEU A 163 -11.83 1.62 8.64
N LYS A 164 -12.40 0.40 8.59
CA LYS A 164 -13.70 0.10 9.20
C LYS A 164 -13.66 0.31 10.71
N TYR A 165 -12.60 -0.16 11.36
CA TYR A 165 -12.42 0.00 12.79
C TYR A 165 -12.24 1.47 13.20
N ALA A 166 -11.44 2.25 12.45
CA ALA A 166 -11.31 3.69 12.65
C ALA A 166 -12.67 4.40 12.57
N ALA A 167 -13.51 4.02 11.61
CA ALA A 167 -14.86 4.56 11.50
C ALA A 167 -15.75 4.21 12.69
N LYS A 168 -15.62 3.00 13.27
CA LYS A 168 -16.40 2.57 14.45
C LYS A 168 -16.09 3.43 15.67
N ILE A 169 -14.80 3.64 15.95
CA ILE A 169 -14.33 4.39 17.13
C ILE A 169 -14.38 5.91 16.95
N SER A 170 -14.61 6.40 15.73
CA SER A 170 -14.74 7.83 15.46
C SER A 170 -15.91 8.45 16.23
N GLU A 171 -15.63 9.59 16.86
CA GLU A 171 -16.60 10.45 17.55
C GLU A 171 -17.06 11.62 16.66
N LYS A 172 -16.64 11.68 15.39
CA LYS A 172 -16.97 12.79 14.47
C LYS A 172 -18.37 12.63 13.90
N ASN A 173 -19.18 13.67 14.05
CA ASN A 173 -20.60 13.68 13.64
C ASN A 173 -20.85 14.43 12.31
N THR A 174 -19.86 15.16 11.80
CA THR A 174 -19.95 15.83 10.49
C THR A 174 -19.19 15.03 9.44
N PHE A 175 -19.67 15.07 8.19
CA PHE A 175 -18.97 14.38 7.09
C PHE A 175 -17.54 14.87 6.91
N ASP A 176 -17.31 16.19 6.94
CA ASP A 176 -16.00 16.75 6.66
C ASP A 176 -14.99 16.39 7.77
N ASP A 177 -15.37 16.47 9.05
CA ASP A 177 -14.46 16.09 10.16
C ASP A 177 -14.21 14.58 10.19
N PHE A 178 -15.25 13.77 9.99
CA PHE A 178 -15.13 12.32 9.92
C PHE A 178 -14.24 11.90 8.74
N PHE A 179 -14.51 12.42 7.55
CA PHE A 179 -13.80 12.02 6.36
C PHE A 179 -12.34 12.44 6.42
N GLU A 180 -12.01 13.61 6.99
CA GLU A 180 -10.62 14.01 7.20
C GLU A 180 -9.88 13.10 8.19
N GLU A 181 -10.55 12.63 9.25
CA GLU A 181 -9.98 11.66 10.19
C GLU A 181 -9.69 10.31 9.51
N ILE A 182 -10.69 9.75 8.83
CA ILE A 182 -10.54 8.45 8.13
C ILE A 182 -9.55 8.56 6.97
N ARG A 183 -9.49 9.71 6.28
CA ARG A 183 -8.48 9.98 5.26
C ARG A 183 -7.08 10.08 5.86
N SER A 184 -6.93 10.64 7.05
CA SER A 184 -5.66 10.63 7.78
C SER A 184 -5.21 9.19 8.07
N VAL A 185 -6.10 8.34 8.58
CA VAL A 185 -5.82 6.90 8.77
C VAL A 185 -5.41 6.23 7.46
N GLY A 186 -6.14 6.50 6.38
CA GLY A 186 -5.83 5.98 5.06
C GLY A 186 -4.43 6.37 4.58
N TRP A 187 -4.00 7.61 4.82
CA TRP A 187 -2.64 8.04 4.48
C TRP A 187 -1.57 7.24 5.19
N HIS A 188 -1.74 7.03 6.50
CA HIS A 188 -0.77 6.23 7.26
C HIS A 188 -0.77 4.78 6.82
N LEU A 189 -1.92 4.22 6.41
CA LEU A 189 -1.99 2.87 5.84
C LEU A 189 -1.24 2.75 4.51
N ILE A 190 -1.34 3.73 3.60
CA ILE A 190 -0.62 3.64 2.32
C ILE A 190 0.89 3.85 2.47
N ASP A 191 1.32 4.59 3.49
CA ASP A 191 2.74 4.88 3.76
C ASP A 191 3.41 3.76 4.57
N ILE A 192 2.65 2.91 5.26
CA ILE A 192 3.20 1.94 6.21
C ILE A 192 4.10 0.88 5.57
N ARG A 193 3.85 0.57 4.30
CA ARG A 193 4.63 -0.38 3.49
C ARG A 193 4.68 0.13 2.05
N PRO A 194 5.61 1.04 1.73
CA PRO A 194 5.65 1.70 0.43
C PRO A 194 5.80 0.76 -0.78
N GLY A 195 6.23 -0.50 -0.59
CA GLY A 195 6.33 -1.55 -1.63
C GLY A 195 5.07 -2.41 -1.82
N THR A 196 4.03 -2.24 -1.01
CA THR A 196 2.78 -3.01 -1.10
C THR A 196 1.69 -2.18 -1.78
N ALA A 197 1.71 -2.10 -3.11
CA ALA A 197 0.73 -1.27 -3.85
C ALA A 197 -0.72 -1.72 -3.68
N SER A 198 -0.98 -2.96 -3.28
CA SER A 198 -2.33 -3.42 -2.99
C SER A 198 -2.98 -2.63 -1.84
N ILE A 199 -2.24 -2.30 -0.78
CA ILE A 199 -2.75 -1.47 0.33
C ILE A 199 -3.07 -0.07 -0.18
N SER A 200 -2.12 0.54 -0.90
CA SER A 200 -2.26 1.84 -1.55
C SER A 200 -3.54 1.91 -2.39
N PHE A 201 -3.77 0.91 -3.23
CA PHE A 201 -4.93 0.85 -4.10
C PHE A 201 -6.25 0.71 -3.34
N VAL A 202 -6.41 -0.31 -2.47
CA VAL A 202 -7.71 -0.59 -1.83
C VAL A 202 -8.14 0.55 -0.91
N VAL A 203 -7.20 1.13 -0.17
CA VAL A 203 -7.45 2.27 0.72
C VAL A 203 -7.87 3.49 -0.10
N SER A 204 -7.11 3.82 -1.14
CA SER A 204 -7.42 4.97 -2.00
C SER A 204 -8.78 4.80 -2.70
N GLU A 205 -9.07 3.59 -3.19
CA GLU A 205 -10.32 3.28 -3.88
C GLU A 205 -11.53 3.48 -2.98
N ILE A 206 -11.51 2.92 -1.77
CA ILE A 206 -12.61 3.03 -0.80
C ILE A 206 -12.87 4.50 -0.48
N LEU A 207 -11.83 5.24 -0.10
CA LEU A 207 -11.96 6.66 0.26
C LEU A 207 -12.46 7.50 -0.90
N TYR A 208 -11.90 7.29 -2.10
CA TYR A 208 -12.27 8.03 -3.29
C TYR A 208 -13.73 7.76 -3.71
N LYS A 209 -14.15 6.49 -3.75
CA LYS A 209 -15.52 6.12 -4.13
C LYS A 209 -16.53 6.66 -3.12
N PHE A 210 -16.29 6.46 -1.82
CA PHE A 210 -17.17 6.97 -0.78
C PHE A 210 -17.31 8.49 -0.82
N PHE A 211 -16.20 9.22 -0.97
CA PHE A 211 -16.20 10.67 -1.07
C PHE A 211 -17.05 11.18 -2.24
N ASN A 212 -16.92 10.54 -3.41
CA ASN A 212 -17.67 10.93 -4.60
C ASN A 212 -19.14 10.51 -4.57
N GLU A 213 -19.48 9.38 -3.95
CA GLU A 213 -20.86 9.03 -3.66
C GLU A 213 -21.51 10.10 -2.77
N ARG A 214 -20.79 10.54 -1.74
CA ARG A 214 -21.27 11.57 -0.80
C ARG A 214 -21.34 12.96 -1.38
N LYS A 215 -20.52 13.31 -2.38
CA LYS A 215 -20.67 14.56 -3.15
C LYS A 215 -22.02 14.65 -3.88
N LYS A 216 -22.60 13.51 -4.29
CA LYS A 216 -23.88 13.46 -5.01
C LYS A 216 -25.10 13.43 -4.07
N ARG A 217 -24.88 13.32 -2.76
CA ARG A 217 -25.92 13.23 -1.73
C ARG A 217 -25.84 14.42 -0.78
N ASP A 218 -26.91 14.64 -0.01
CA ASP A 218 -26.88 15.64 1.06
C ASP A 218 -25.92 15.19 2.17
N ARG A 219 -24.81 15.92 2.32
CA ARG A 219 -23.81 15.68 3.37
C ARG A 219 -24.36 15.91 4.78
N LYS A 220 -25.45 16.65 4.93
CA LYS A 220 -26.11 16.85 6.24
C LYS A 220 -26.77 15.57 6.76
N LYS A 221 -27.07 14.60 5.89
CA LYS A 221 -27.59 13.27 6.25
C LYS A 221 -26.48 12.22 6.38
N PHE A 222 -25.25 12.65 6.64
CA PHE A 222 -24.14 11.74 6.86
C PHE A 222 -24.26 11.06 8.23
N SER A 223 -23.88 9.79 8.28
CA SER A 223 -23.62 9.04 9.51
C SER A 223 -22.41 8.13 9.30
N LYS A 224 -21.65 7.84 10.35
CA LYS A 224 -20.48 6.95 10.27
C LYS A 224 -20.85 5.52 9.88
N GLU A 225 -22.05 5.07 10.24
CA GLU A 225 -22.61 3.76 9.87
C GLU A 225 -22.69 3.59 8.37
N SER A 226 -22.91 4.68 7.62
CA SER A 226 -22.92 4.62 6.16
C SER A 226 -21.55 4.34 5.55
N PHE A 227 -20.46 4.78 6.17
CA PHE A 227 -19.12 4.43 5.74
C PHE A 227 -18.79 2.99 6.11
N ILE A 228 -19.18 2.57 7.33
CA ILE A 228 -19.01 1.18 7.78
C ILE A 228 -19.71 0.22 6.81
N LYS A 229 -20.98 0.49 6.48
CA LYS A 229 -21.75 -0.28 5.50
C LYS A 229 -21.08 -0.29 4.12
N PHE A 230 -20.58 0.85 3.65
CA PHE A 230 -19.85 0.93 2.38
C PHE A 230 -18.60 0.04 2.38
N VAL A 231 -17.84 0.01 3.48
CA VAL A 231 -16.67 -0.87 3.63
C VAL A 231 -17.07 -2.35 3.74
N GLU A 232 -18.17 -2.67 4.41
CA GLU A 232 -18.71 -4.03 4.47
C GLU A 232 -19.16 -4.55 3.10
N GLU A 233 -19.83 -3.71 2.31
CA GLU A 233 -20.17 -4.01 0.91
C GLU A 233 -18.90 -4.24 0.07
N TYR A 234 -17.85 -3.46 0.28
CA TYR A 234 -16.55 -3.68 -0.38
C TYR A 234 -15.94 -5.03 -0.01
N ILE A 235 -15.91 -5.39 1.28
CA ILE A 235 -15.40 -6.67 1.75
C ILE A 235 -16.19 -7.84 1.15
N GLU A 236 -17.51 -7.70 1.03
CA GLU A 236 -18.36 -8.72 0.44
C GLU A 236 -18.13 -8.86 -1.08
N LEU A 237 -17.92 -7.76 -1.80
CA LEU A 237 -17.49 -7.80 -3.20
C LEU A 237 -16.16 -8.53 -3.36
N GLU A 238 -15.18 -8.27 -2.49
CA GLU A 238 -13.88 -8.94 -2.53
C GLU A 238 -14.00 -10.45 -2.26
N LYS A 239 -14.86 -10.88 -1.33
CA LYS A 239 -15.14 -12.32 -1.11
C LYS A 239 -15.76 -12.97 -2.34
N ASN A 240 -16.62 -12.25 -3.06
CA ASN A 240 -17.28 -12.74 -4.26
C ASN A 240 -16.41 -12.67 -5.52
N SER A 241 -15.28 -11.97 -5.47
CA SER A 241 -14.35 -11.81 -6.62
C SER A 241 -13.91 -13.15 -7.21
N LEU A 242 -13.75 -14.19 -6.39
CA LEU A 242 -13.40 -15.54 -6.84
C LEU A 242 -14.45 -16.13 -7.80
N ASN A 243 -15.74 -15.86 -7.58
CA ASN A 243 -16.80 -16.33 -8.46
C ASN A 243 -16.69 -15.66 -9.83
N SER A 244 -16.47 -14.34 -9.88
CA SER A 244 -16.25 -13.60 -11.12
C SER A 244 -14.98 -14.07 -11.85
N LEU A 245 -13.87 -14.25 -11.12
CA LEU A 245 -12.63 -14.82 -11.67
C LEU A 245 -12.86 -16.20 -12.28
N THR A 246 -13.61 -17.06 -11.58
CA THR A 246 -13.98 -18.40 -12.09
C THR A 246 -14.83 -18.29 -13.34
N GLU A 247 -15.84 -17.41 -13.35
CA GLU A 247 -16.72 -17.20 -14.50
C GLU A 247 -15.89 -16.81 -15.74
N PHE A 248 -15.00 -15.83 -15.64
CA PHE A 248 -14.16 -15.40 -16.75
C PHE A 248 -13.13 -16.47 -17.14
N ALA A 249 -12.50 -17.15 -16.18
CA ALA A 249 -11.60 -18.25 -16.45
C ALA A 249 -12.29 -19.40 -17.19
N SER A 250 -13.55 -19.69 -16.87
CA SER A 250 -14.33 -20.75 -17.51
C SER A 250 -14.57 -20.52 -19.01
N ARG A 251 -14.44 -19.27 -19.48
CA ARG A 251 -14.55 -18.91 -20.91
C ARG A 251 -13.31 -19.34 -21.70
N VAL A 252 -12.14 -19.41 -21.04
CA VAL A 252 -10.86 -19.79 -21.67
C VAL A 252 -10.48 -21.23 -21.37
N VAL A 253 -10.72 -21.72 -20.16
CA VAL A 253 -10.45 -23.10 -19.74
C VAL A 253 -11.55 -24.02 -20.26
N LYS A 254 -11.22 -24.79 -21.31
CA LYS A 254 -12.15 -25.70 -21.99
C LYS A 254 -12.23 -27.06 -21.30
N ASP A 255 -13.28 -27.79 -21.61
CA ASP A 255 -13.47 -29.14 -21.07
C ASP A 255 -12.49 -30.12 -21.75
N ASN A 256 -12.06 -31.15 -21.02
CA ASN A 256 -11.08 -32.15 -21.50
C ASN A 256 -9.75 -31.55 -21.97
N SER A 257 -9.25 -30.53 -21.27
CA SER A 257 -8.03 -29.80 -21.66
C SER A 257 -6.89 -29.95 -20.64
N LYS A 258 -5.66 -29.75 -21.11
CA LYS A 258 -4.42 -29.80 -20.33
C LYS A 258 -3.88 -28.39 -20.14
N TRP A 259 -3.52 -28.05 -18.91
CA TRP A 259 -3.00 -26.72 -18.57
C TRP A 259 -1.71 -26.80 -17.80
N LEU A 260 -0.80 -25.86 -18.04
CA LEU A 260 0.43 -25.70 -17.27
C LEU A 260 0.30 -24.50 -16.32
N THR A 261 0.71 -24.69 -15.06
CA THR A 261 0.81 -23.64 -14.04
C THR A 261 2.21 -23.61 -13.41
N HIS A 262 2.54 -22.47 -12.81
CA HIS A 262 3.84 -22.20 -12.21
C HIS A 262 3.67 -21.57 -10.82
N SER A 263 4.43 -22.05 -9.83
CA SER A 263 4.44 -21.60 -8.44
C SER A 263 3.14 -21.84 -7.66
N TYR A 264 3.00 -21.15 -6.53
CA TYR A 264 1.83 -21.14 -5.66
C TYR A 264 0.98 -19.89 -5.87
N SER A 265 -0.25 -20.11 -6.34
CA SER A 265 -1.28 -19.08 -6.48
C SER A 265 -2.61 -19.60 -5.94
N SER A 266 -3.06 -19.02 -4.81
CA SER A 266 -4.36 -19.34 -4.23
C SER A 266 -5.51 -19.09 -5.21
N THR A 267 -5.41 -18.03 -6.03
CA THR A 267 -6.41 -17.74 -7.07
C THR A 267 -6.48 -18.83 -8.13
N VAL A 268 -5.34 -19.29 -8.64
CA VAL A 268 -5.31 -20.38 -9.64
C VAL A 268 -5.89 -21.66 -9.01
N ILE A 269 -5.45 -22.01 -7.80
CA ILE A 269 -5.91 -23.20 -7.09
C ILE A 269 -7.44 -23.20 -6.94
N GLU A 270 -8.01 -22.12 -6.38
CA GLU A 270 -9.44 -22.04 -6.11
C GLU A 270 -10.29 -22.01 -7.40
N VAL A 271 -9.80 -21.37 -8.46
CA VAL A 271 -10.46 -21.38 -9.77
C VAL A 271 -10.45 -22.79 -10.37
N ILE A 272 -9.31 -23.49 -10.38
CA ILE A 272 -9.24 -24.86 -10.90
C ILE A 272 -10.12 -25.81 -10.08
N LYS A 273 -10.15 -25.67 -8.74
CA LYS A 273 -11.07 -26.44 -7.88
C LYS A 273 -12.54 -26.24 -8.26
N LYS A 274 -12.95 -25.01 -8.58
CA LYS A 274 -14.31 -24.70 -9.05
C LYS A 274 -14.60 -25.21 -10.47
N LEU A 275 -13.57 -25.50 -11.26
CA LEU A 275 -13.68 -26.02 -12.62
C LEU A 275 -13.42 -27.54 -12.71
N LYS A 276 -13.32 -28.25 -11.59
CA LYS A 276 -12.97 -29.69 -11.52
C LYS A 276 -13.85 -30.59 -12.40
N ASP A 277 -15.13 -30.26 -12.57
CA ASP A 277 -16.09 -31.06 -13.34
C ASP A 277 -15.87 -30.98 -14.87
N ARG A 278 -14.91 -30.16 -15.32
CA ARG A 278 -14.54 -30.00 -16.73
C ARG A 278 -13.51 -31.02 -17.22
N ASN A 279 -13.10 -31.98 -16.39
CA ASN A 279 -12.08 -32.97 -16.72
C ASN A 279 -10.75 -32.33 -17.20
N ILE A 280 -10.22 -31.41 -16.37
CA ILE A 280 -8.96 -30.70 -16.64
C ILE A 280 -7.79 -31.51 -16.10
N GLU A 281 -6.67 -31.54 -16.83
CA GLU A 281 -5.38 -32.06 -16.34
C GLU A 281 -4.38 -30.92 -16.16
N ILE A 282 -3.69 -30.89 -15.02
CA ILE A 282 -2.73 -29.84 -14.67
C ILE A 282 -1.30 -30.37 -14.69
N TYR A 283 -0.42 -29.68 -15.40
CA TYR A 283 1.02 -29.78 -15.20
C TYR A 283 1.46 -28.65 -14.28
N ALA A 284 2.17 -28.97 -13.20
CA ALA A 284 2.68 -27.98 -12.26
C ALA A 284 4.21 -28.07 -12.22
N THR A 285 4.90 -26.96 -12.45
CA THR A 285 6.36 -26.92 -12.25
C THR A 285 6.70 -26.95 -10.77
N GLU A 286 7.82 -27.56 -10.38
CA GLU A 286 8.23 -27.58 -8.98
C GLU A 286 8.52 -26.18 -8.41
N SER A 287 8.99 -25.24 -9.22
CA SER A 287 9.21 -23.81 -8.90
C SER A 287 10.37 -23.56 -7.94
N ARG A 288 11.61 -23.75 -8.41
CA ARG A 288 12.82 -23.44 -7.63
C ARG A 288 12.89 -21.94 -7.25
N PRO A 289 13.63 -21.58 -6.18
CA PRO A 289 14.35 -22.50 -5.28
C PRO A 289 13.48 -23.11 -4.17
N LEU A 290 12.36 -22.49 -3.81
CA LEU A 290 11.54 -22.86 -2.64
C LEU A 290 10.52 -23.98 -2.89
N PHE A 291 10.39 -24.43 -4.14
CA PHE A 291 9.52 -25.52 -4.54
C PHE A 291 8.01 -25.28 -4.30
N GLU A 292 7.55 -24.03 -4.43
CA GLU A 292 6.16 -23.68 -4.11
C GLU A 292 5.11 -24.42 -4.95
N GLY A 293 5.49 -24.85 -6.16
CA GLY A 293 4.59 -25.60 -7.04
C GLY A 293 4.28 -27.01 -6.55
N ARG A 294 5.11 -27.60 -5.68
CA ARG A 294 4.80 -28.89 -5.02
C ARG A 294 3.51 -28.79 -4.20
N LYS A 295 3.38 -27.71 -3.42
CA LYS A 295 2.18 -27.42 -2.64
C LYS A 295 0.96 -27.17 -3.51
N THR A 296 1.11 -26.49 -4.65
CA THR A 296 0.03 -26.36 -5.64
C THR A 296 -0.43 -27.72 -6.13
N ALA A 297 0.52 -28.59 -6.46
CA ALA A 297 0.23 -29.92 -6.98
C ALA A 297 -0.50 -30.80 -5.96
N GLU A 298 -0.03 -30.82 -4.71
CA GLU A 298 -0.65 -31.55 -3.59
C GLU A 298 -2.10 -31.11 -3.36
N ILE A 299 -2.37 -29.79 -3.36
CA ILE A 299 -3.74 -29.30 -3.13
C ILE A 299 -4.65 -29.63 -4.31
N LEU A 300 -4.16 -29.53 -5.55
CA LEU A 300 -4.98 -29.76 -6.73
C LEU A 300 -5.22 -31.24 -7.02
N SER A 301 -4.33 -32.15 -6.57
CA SER A 301 -4.50 -33.59 -6.79
C SER A 301 -5.75 -34.18 -6.14
N ASP A 302 -6.32 -33.50 -5.14
CA ASP A 302 -7.60 -33.88 -4.53
C ASP A 302 -8.82 -33.59 -5.42
N TYR A 303 -8.63 -32.82 -6.51
CA TYR A 303 -9.73 -32.31 -7.34
C TYR A 303 -9.59 -32.63 -8.82
N VAL A 304 -8.37 -32.64 -9.35
CA VAL A 304 -8.06 -32.85 -10.78
C VAL A 304 -6.81 -33.71 -10.92
N LYS A 305 -6.59 -34.27 -12.13
CA LYS A 305 -5.33 -34.98 -12.41
C LYS A 305 -4.18 -33.98 -12.45
N VAL A 306 -3.12 -34.23 -11.68
CA VAL A 306 -1.94 -33.36 -11.62
C VAL A 306 -0.67 -34.14 -11.90
N THR A 307 0.22 -33.57 -12.73
CA THR A 307 1.58 -34.05 -12.96
C THR A 307 2.58 -32.98 -12.56
N ILE A 308 3.50 -33.30 -11.64
CA ILE A 308 4.60 -32.39 -11.30
C ILE A 308 5.76 -32.55 -12.28
N ILE A 309 6.35 -31.44 -12.68
CA ILE A 309 7.49 -31.40 -13.62
C ILE A 309 8.61 -30.48 -13.08
N THR A 310 9.83 -30.70 -13.54
CA THR A 310 10.93 -29.74 -13.28
C THR A 310 10.70 -28.45 -14.06
N ASP A 311 11.27 -27.34 -13.57
CA ASP A 311 11.13 -26.04 -14.23
C ASP A 311 11.65 -26.08 -15.68
N ALA A 312 12.75 -26.80 -15.93
CA ALA A 312 13.32 -26.98 -17.27
C ALA A 312 12.42 -27.80 -18.22
N LYS A 313 11.60 -28.72 -17.68
CA LYS A 313 10.67 -29.55 -18.49
C LYS A 313 9.47 -28.74 -18.99
N ALA A 314 9.17 -27.59 -18.37
CA ALA A 314 8.05 -26.73 -18.73
C ALA A 314 8.06 -26.33 -20.23
N GLY A 315 9.23 -26.07 -20.82
CA GLY A 315 9.34 -25.71 -22.23
C GLY A 315 8.97 -26.84 -23.20
N TYR A 316 9.18 -28.11 -22.82
CA TYR A 316 8.72 -29.25 -23.61
C TYR A 316 7.21 -29.44 -23.45
N ILE A 317 6.71 -29.37 -22.22
CA ILE A 317 5.29 -29.54 -21.89
C ILE A 317 4.43 -28.43 -22.48
N ALA A 318 4.98 -27.23 -22.66
CA ALA A 318 4.29 -26.12 -23.33
C ALA A 318 3.78 -26.49 -24.74
N LYS A 319 4.33 -27.51 -25.41
CA LYS A 319 3.87 -27.99 -26.72
C LYS A 319 2.74 -29.03 -26.64
N GLU A 320 2.48 -29.55 -25.45
CA GLU A 320 1.57 -30.67 -25.19
C GLU A 320 0.31 -30.24 -24.40
N VAL A 321 0.24 -28.97 -24.01
CA VAL A 321 -0.87 -28.38 -23.25
C VAL A 321 -1.69 -27.43 -24.12
N ASP A 322 -2.95 -27.23 -23.75
CA ASP A 322 -3.90 -26.36 -24.45
C ASP A 322 -3.78 -24.90 -24.01
N GLY A 323 -3.18 -24.65 -22.85
CA GLY A 323 -2.98 -23.32 -22.31
C GLY A 323 -2.04 -23.29 -21.10
N ILE A 324 -1.55 -22.10 -20.80
CA ILE A 324 -0.84 -21.80 -19.56
C ILE A 324 -1.68 -20.83 -18.74
N ILE A 325 -1.80 -21.09 -17.45
CA ILE A 325 -2.45 -20.17 -16.50
C ILE A 325 -1.58 -20.04 -15.25
N VAL A 326 -1.18 -18.80 -14.94
CA VAL A 326 -0.38 -18.48 -13.75
C VAL A 326 -1.04 -17.41 -12.91
N GLY A 327 -0.61 -17.29 -11.65
CA GLY A 327 -0.98 -16.13 -10.83
C GLY A 327 -0.24 -14.86 -11.23
N ALA A 328 -0.42 -13.81 -10.43
CA ALA A 328 0.38 -12.61 -10.49
C ALA A 328 0.73 -12.13 -9.08
N ASP A 329 1.95 -11.63 -8.92
CA ASP A 329 2.30 -10.75 -7.80
C ASP A 329 1.96 -9.30 -8.16
N SER A 330 2.19 -8.88 -9.42
CA SER A 330 1.78 -7.56 -9.93
C SER A 330 1.59 -7.54 -11.44
N ILE A 331 0.77 -6.61 -11.93
CA ILE A 331 0.66 -6.24 -13.35
C ILE A 331 1.11 -4.79 -13.51
N LEU A 332 2.03 -4.52 -14.41
CA LEU A 332 2.62 -3.21 -14.65
C LEU A 332 1.80 -2.38 -15.63
N GLN A 333 2.17 -1.10 -15.79
CA GLN A 333 1.42 -0.14 -16.60
C GLN A 333 1.34 -0.46 -18.08
N ASP A 334 2.37 -1.11 -18.61
CA ASP A 334 2.45 -1.61 -19.98
C ASP A 334 1.79 -2.99 -20.15
N GLY A 335 1.16 -3.52 -19.10
CA GLY A 335 0.57 -4.85 -19.05
C GLY A 335 1.55 -5.97 -18.75
N SER A 336 2.83 -5.67 -18.49
CA SER A 336 3.83 -6.69 -18.16
C SER A 336 3.52 -7.34 -16.81
N LEU A 337 3.78 -8.64 -16.69
CA LEU A 337 3.49 -9.44 -15.51
C LEU A 337 4.73 -9.57 -14.63
N VAL A 338 4.60 -9.25 -13.35
CA VAL A 338 5.56 -9.65 -12.31
C VAL A 338 5.01 -10.88 -11.61
N ASN A 339 5.75 -11.98 -11.69
CA ASN A 339 5.38 -13.27 -11.07
C ASN A 339 6.64 -14.07 -10.75
N LYS A 340 6.48 -15.25 -10.13
CA LYS A 340 7.59 -16.14 -9.76
C LYS A 340 8.62 -16.30 -10.90
N MET A 341 9.90 -16.21 -10.54
CA MET A 341 11.04 -16.44 -11.41
C MET A 341 10.88 -17.72 -12.24
N GLY A 342 11.05 -17.60 -13.56
CA GLY A 342 10.82 -18.66 -14.53
C GLY A 342 9.53 -18.48 -15.32
N THR A 343 8.61 -17.61 -14.86
CA THR A 343 7.38 -17.29 -15.60
C THR A 343 7.68 -16.75 -17.00
N SER A 344 8.67 -15.86 -17.12
CA SER A 344 9.08 -15.29 -18.42
C SER A 344 9.58 -16.35 -19.41
N LEU A 345 10.30 -17.37 -18.94
CA LEU A 345 10.78 -18.49 -19.75
C LEU A 345 9.64 -19.40 -20.20
N ILE A 346 8.66 -19.65 -19.33
CA ILE A 346 7.46 -20.40 -19.66
C ILE A 346 6.65 -19.64 -20.71
N ALA A 347 6.48 -18.33 -20.56
CA ALA A 347 5.76 -17.48 -21.50
C ALA A 347 6.46 -17.41 -22.88
N LEU A 348 7.80 -17.38 -22.90
CA LEU A 348 8.60 -17.49 -24.11
C LEU A 348 8.34 -18.84 -24.83
N ALA A 349 8.39 -19.95 -24.09
CA ALA A 349 8.13 -21.28 -24.65
C ALA A 349 6.69 -21.42 -25.17
N ALA A 350 5.71 -20.85 -24.45
CA ALA A 350 4.31 -20.79 -24.87
C ALA A 350 4.16 -20.08 -26.22
N LYS A 351 4.83 -18.94 -26.38
CA LYS A 351 4.82 -18.14 -27.60
C LYS A 351 5.35 -18.92 -28.80
N GLU A 352 6.49 -19.61 -28.60
CA GLU A 352 7.09 -20.46 -29.62
C GLU A 352 6.17 -21.65 -29.98
N ALA A 353 5.56 -22.27 -28.98
CA ALA A 353 4.60 -23.36 -29.16
C ALA A 353 3.23 -22.92 -29.70
N ARG A 354 2.98 -21.62 -29.84
CA ARG A 354 1.67 -21.02 -30.19
C ARG A 354 0.55 -21.41 -29.21
N VAL A 355 0.90 -21.61 -27.94
CA VAL A 355 -0.04 -21.90 -26.85
C VAL A 355 -0.38 -20.60 -26.11
N PRO A 356 -1.67 -20.36 -25.79
CA PRO A 356 -2.06 -19.13 -25.12
C PRO A 356 -1.58 -19.12 -23.67
N PHE A 357 -1.04 -17.97 -23.25
CA PHE A 357 -0.54 -17.74 -21.90
C PHE A 357 -1.46 -16.74 -21.20
N TYR A 358 -2.10 -17.16 -20.11
CA TYR A 358 -2.98 -16.34 -19.29
C TYR A 358 -2.38 -16.12 -17.91
N THR A 359 -2.62 -14.93 -17.37
CA THR A 359 -2.45 -14.66 -15.94
C THR A 359 -3.80 -14.39 -15.31
N ILE A 360 -4.00 -14.79 -14.06
CA ILE A 360 -5.23 -14.59 -13.31
C ILE A 360 -4.97 -13.88 -11.98
N CYS A 361 -5.61 -12.73 -11.78
CA CYS A 361 -5.46 -11.92 -10.58
C CYS A 361 -6.57 -10.88 -10.43
N ASN A 362 -6.79 -10.39 -9.21
CA ASN A 362 -7.67 -9.25 -8.99
C ASN A 362 -7.05 -7.94 -9.51
N THR A 363 -7.86 -6.98 -9.97
CA THR A 363 -7.38 -5.68 -10.49
C THR A 363 -6.61 -4.86 -9.45
N ARG A 364 -6.76 -5.17 -8.15
CA ARG A 364 -5.93 -4.60 -7.09
C ARG A 364 -4.43 -4.85 -7.24
N LYS A 365 -4.02 -5.89 -7.98
CA LYS A 365 -2.61 -6.19 -8.30
C LYS A 365 -2.04 -5.38 -9.46
N PHE A 366 -2.76 -4.40 -10.01
CA PHE A 366 -2.20 -3.52 -11.06
C PHE A 366 -1.43 -2.35 -10.42
N TYR A 367 -0.18 -2.12 -10.82
CA TYR A 367 0.73 -1.18 -10.18
C TYR A 367 0.95 0.06 -11.03
N LEU A 368 1.09 1.20 -10.37
CA LEU A 368 1.49 2.44 -11.03
C LEU A 368 2.98 2.42 -11.36
N LYS A 369 3.41 3.18 -12.38
CA LYS A 369 4.83 3.32 -12.71
C LYS A 369 5.67 3.84 -11.54
N SER A 370 5.12 4.72 -10.70
CA SER A 370 5.78 5.21 -9.49
C SER A 370 5.99 4.13 -8.41
N GLU A 371 5.25 3.03 -8.49
CA GLU A 371 5.37 1.89 -7.57
C GLU A 371 6.35 0.84 -8.13
N TYR A 372 6.60 0.83 -9.44
CA TYR A 372 7.50 -0.12 -10.10
C TYR A 372 8.95 -0.03 -9.63
N SER A 373 9.49 1.17 -9.39
CA SER A 373 10.87 1.32 -8.89
C SER A 373 11.10 0.72 -7.49
N LYS A 374 10.03 0.29 -6.82
CA LYS A 374 10.08 -0.41 -5.53
C LYS A 374 9.93 -1.94 -5.67
N ILE A 375 9.73 -2.44 -6.89
CA ILE A 375 9.61 -3.87 -7.25
C ILE A 375 10.91 -4.36 -7.91
N GLU A 376 12.03 -3.65 -7.77
CA GLU A 376 13.31 -4.19 -8.24
C GLU A 376 13.55 -5.56 -7.60
N PRO A 377 14.05 -6.55 -8.35
CA PRO A 377 14.27 -7.89 -7.80
C PRO A 377 15.26 -7.82 -6.64
N GLU A 378 14.74 -7.88 -5.41
CA GLU A 378 15.54 -7.95 -4.20
C GLU A 378 16.27 -9.30 -4.18
N GLU A 379 17.59 -9.27 -4.04
CA GLU A 379 18.39 -10.49 -3.85
C GLU A 379 17.96 -11.20 -2.56
N LYS A 380 17.78 -12.51 -2.67
CA LYS A 380 17.32 -13.41 -1.61
C LYS A 380 18.45 -14.30 -1.12
N ASP A 381 18.17 -15.07 -0.07
CA ASP A 381 19.19 -15.93 0.54
C ASP A 381 19.77 -16.89 -0.52
N SER A 382 21.06 -16.77 -0.74
CA SER A 382 21.79 -17.57 -1.70
C SER A 382 21.77 -19.08 -1.35
N ASN A 383 21.64 -19.41 -0.07
CA ASN A 383 21.64 -20.80 0.40
C ASN A 383 20.41 -21.59 -0.06
N GLU A 384 19.34 -20.93 -0.48
CA GLU A 384 18.15 -21.58 -1.06
C GLU A 384 18.43 -22.21 -2.43
N VAL A 385 19.37 -21.60 -3.18
CA VAL A 385 19.81 -22.09 -4.48
C VAL A 385 20.96 -23.08 -4.29
N TYR A 386 21.98 -22.68 -3.52
CA TYR A 386 23.19 -23.46 -3.29
C TYR A 386 23.80 -23.10 -1.94
N GLU A 387 24.02 -24.08 -1.07
CA GLU A 387 24.68 -23.88 0.22
C GLU A 387 26.14 -23.46 -0.01
N ILE A 388 26.44 -22.16 0.17
CA ILE A 388 27.73 -21.59 -0.25
C ILE A 388 28.85 -22.06 0.69
N GLY A 389 28.71 -21.90 2.00
CA GLY A 389 29.82 -22.15 2.95
C GLY A 389 31.08 -21.36 2.57
N ASP A 390 32.25 -22.00 2.63
CA ASP A 390 33.55 -21.39 2.25
C ASP A 390 33.84 -21.40 0.73
N ARG A 391 32.83 -21.75 -0.10
CA ARG A 391 33.02 -21.90 -1.54
C ARG A 391 33.16 -20.55 -2.23
N LYS A 392 34.06 -20.46 -3.21
CA LYS A 392 34.29 -19.26 -4.03
C LYS A 392 33.34 -19.19 -5.23
N VAL A 393 32.03 -19.31 -4.98
CA VAL A 393 30.97 -19.22 -6.01
C VAL A 393 30.01 -18.11 -5.62
N SER A 394 29.72 -17.20 -6.55
CA SER A 394 28.67 -16.20 -6.39
C SER A 394 27.32 -16.80 -6.80
N VAL A 395 26.32 -16.66 -5.95
CA VAL A 395 24.94 -17.04 -6.26
C VAL A 395 24.11 -15.77 -6.42
N LYS A 396 23.20 -15.77 -7.40
CA LYS A 396 22.16 -14.77 -7.54
C LYS A 396 20.82 -15.45 -7.34
N ASN A 397 19.98 -14.89 -6.49
CA ASN A 397 18.68 -15.47 -6.17
C ASN A 397 17.65 -14.36 -6.12
N THR A 398 16.73 -14.35 -7.08
CA THR A 398 15.61 -13.42 -7.09
C THR A 398 14.33 -14.22 -7.29
N TYR A 399 13.28 -13.86 -6.57
CA TYR A 399 12.03 -14.64 -6.59
C TYR A 399 11.10 -14.30 -7.73
N PHE A 400 11.28 -13.16 -8.39
CA PHE A 400 10.35 -12.68 -9.39
C PHE A 400 11.07 -12.27 -10.66
N ASP A 401 10.43 -12.53 -11.79
CA ASP A 401 10.82 -11.99 -13.09
C ASP A 401 9.72 -11.12 -13.68
N ILE A 402 10.05 -10.43 -14.76
CA ILE A 402 9.10 -9.63 -15.53
C ILE A 402 8.86 -10.34 -16.85
N THR A 403 7.61 -10.73 -17.07
CA THR A 403 7.13 -11.30 -18.31
C THR A 403 6.52 -10.19 -19.18
N PRO A 404 7.13 -9.87 -20.34
CA PRO A 404 6.60 -8.84 -21.23
C PRO A 404 5.17 -9.08 -21.69
N SER A 405 4.40 -8.00 -21.78
CA SER A 405 2.96 -8.08 -22.10
C SER A 405 2.62 -8.72 -23.44
N PHE A 406 3.54 -8.69 -24.41
CA PHE A 406 3.35 -9.32 -25.73
C PHE A 406 3.42 -10.86 -25.72
N TYR A 407 3.83 -11.47 -24.60
CA TYR A 407 3.67 -12.91 -24.37
C TYR A 407 2.31 -13.28 -23.77
N ILE A 408 1.60 -12.32 -23.18
CA ILE A 408 0.36 -12.56 -22.42
C ILE A 408 -0.83 -12.48 -23.37
N SER A 409 -1.56 -13.58 -23.49
CA SER A 409 -2.78 -13.68 -24.32
C SER A 409 -3.98 -12.99 -23.67
N GLY A 410 -4.05 -12.98 -22.33
CA GLY A 410 -5.06 -12.24 -21.59
C GLY A 410 -4.81 -12.23 -20.09
N ILE A 411 -5.28 -11.18 -19.42
CA ILE A 411 -5.22 -11.00 -17.97
C ILE A 411 -6.64 -11.18 -17.43
N ILE A 412 -6.89 -12.31 -16.77
CA ILE A 412 -8.21 -12.68 -16.22
C ILE A 412 -8.36 -12.02 -14.86
N THR A 413 -9.42 -11.24 -14.69
CA THR A 413 -9.71 -10.49 -13.47
C THR A 413 -11.18 -10.64 -13.05
N GLU A 414 -11.53 -10.16 -11.87
CA GLU A 414 -12.91 -10.05 -11.38
C GLU A 414 -13.78 -9.11 -12.22
N LYS A 415 -13.18 -8.26 -13.07
CA LYS A 415 -13.90 -7.33 -13.96
C LYS A 415 -13.97 -7.78 -15.42
N GLY A 416 -13.29 -8.88 -15.76
CA GLY A 416 -13.22 -9.38 -17.14
C GLY A 416 -11.82 -9.83 -17.55
N ILE A 417 -11.68 -10.17 -18.83
CA ILE A 417 -10.41 -10.55 -19.45
C ILE A 417 -9.86 -9.33 -20.17
N PHE A 418 -8.73 -8.82 -19.69
CA PHE A 418 -8.07 -7.63 -20.21
C PHE A 418 -6.99 -8.00 -21.23
N SER A 419 -6.91 -7.23 -22.31
CA SER A 419 -5.70 -7.16 -23.13
C SER A 419 -4.65 -6.27 -22.45
N ALA A 420 -3.39 -6.39 -22.86
CA ALA A 420 -2.33 -5.49 -22.39
C ALA A 420 -2.68 -4.01 -22.60
N SER A 421 -3.33 -3.66 -23.72
CA SER A 421 -3.74 -2.28 -24.02
C SER A 421 -4.83 -1.74 -23.08
N ASP A 422 -5.70 -2.60 -22.55
CA ASP A 422 -6.78 -2.18 -21.66
C ASP A 422 -6.30 -1.86 -20.24
N ILE A 423 -5.14 -2.40 -19.83
CA ILE A 423 -4.53 -2.15 -18.51
C ILE A 423 -4.28 -0.66 -18.27
N SER A 424 -3.87 0.07 -19.31
CA SER A 424 -3.61 1.51 -19.22
C SER A 424 -4.84 2.32 -18.76
N LYS A 425 -6.06 1.87 -19.11
CA LYS A 425 -7.31 2.52 -18.70
C LYS A 425 -7.59 2.28 -17.22
N GLU A 426 -7.43 1.05 -16.73
CA GLU A 426 -7.61 0.73 -15.31
C GLU A 426 -6.58 1.46 -14.43
N ILE A 427 -5.35 1.62 -14.91
CA ILE A 427 -4.31 2.35 -14.16
C ILE A 427 -4.61 3.84 -14.03
N LYS A 428 -5.17 4.49 -15.07
CA LYS A 428 -5.64 5.88 -14.96
C LYS A 428 -6.73 6.02 -13.89
N ILE A 429 -7.59 5.00 -13.71
CA ILE A 429 -8.57 4.98 -12.63
C ILE A 429 -7.87 4.94 -11.26
N LYS A 430 -6.80 4.15 -11.12
CA LYS A 430 -5.99 4.09 -9.88
C LYS A 430 -5.32 5.42 -9.54
N GLU A 431 -4.72 6.09 -10.52
CA GLU A 431 -4.11 7.42 -10.33
C GLU A 431 -5.16 8.43 -9.80
N LYS A 432 -6.40 8.31 -10.28
CA LYS A 432 -7.52 9.12 -9.80
C LYS A 432 -7.84 8.84 -8.34
N TYR A 433 -7.78 7.59 -7.89
CA TYR A 433 -8.03 7.25 -6.49
C TYR A 433 -7.02 7.89 -5.55
N LEU A 434 -5.73 7.87 -5.90
CA LEU A 434 -4.68 8.52 -5.12
C LEU A 434 -4.84 10.03 -5.01
N SER A 435 -5.59 10.68 -5.91
CA SER A 435 -5.90 12.10 -5.80
C SER A 435 -6.66 12.46 -4.51
N ILE A 436 -7.26 11.49 -3.81
CA ILE A 436 -7.93 11.73 -2.53
C ILE A 436 -6.97 12.23 -1.44
N PHE A 437 -5.67 11.94 -1.57
CA PHE A 437 -4.63 12.38 -0.64
C PHE A 437 -3.94 13.69 -1.04
N LYS A 438 -4.24 14.21 -2.24
CA LYS A 438 -3.77 15.53 -2.70
C LYS A 438 -4.77 16.61 -2.29
#